data_AF-A0A7C1AX31-F1
#
_entry.id   AF-A0A7C1AX31-F1
#
_cell.length_a   1.000
_cell.length_b   1.000
_cell.length_c   1.000
_cell.angle_alpha   90.00
_cell.angle_beta   90.00
_cell.angle_gamma   90.00
#
_symmetry.space_group_name_H-M   'P 1'
#
loop_
_entity.id
_entity.type
_entity.pdbx_description
1 polymer ?
#
loop_
_entity_poly.entity_id
_entity_poly.type
_entity_poly.pdbx_seq_one_letter_code
_entity_poly.pdbx_strand_id
1 'polypeptide(L)'
;MEKLARQVTGLMKIPTIFKKRPKNWVLKCISLALSVLLWYFVVGEEQVDMNVLVPLEILNLPSDLIISNQYKKDIEVSVRGSRSIIQDLRNRNITRPVDLSDAKPGTIVIHNDENSIPFPSGVKIQRLQPTNITLLLDKLVQKDFPIVPVTEGEVAPGYVLKKIYLTPDHLVISGPKTILDQEASLKTYLINLDGLDRST
;
A
#
# COMPACT_ATOMS: atom_id res chain seq x y z
N MET A 1 0.94 -72.95 -43.24
CA MET A 1 0.52 -71.88 -42.31
C MET A 1 0.51 -72.31 -40.83
N GLU A 2 0.80 -73.57 -40.48
CA GLU A 2 0.73 -74.07 -39.08
C GLU A 2 2.01 -73.93 -38.24
N LYS A 3 3.16 -73.58 -38.82
CA LYS A 3 4.45 -73.56 -38.09
C LYS A 3 4.82 -72.23 -37.40
N LEU A 4 4.06 -71.15 -37.62
CA LEU A 4 4.37 -69.83 -37.01
C LEU A 4 3.60 -69.53 -35.72
N ALA A 5 2.53 -70.28 -35.42
CA ALA A 5 1.68 -70.00 -34.26
C ALA A 5 2.21 -70.62 -32.93
N ARG A 6 3.21 -71.51 -32.97
CA ARG A 6 3.72 -72.21 -31.76
C ARG A 6 4.91 -71.53 -31.07
N GLN A 7 5.49 -70.48 -31.64
CA GLN A 7 6.77 -69.94 -31.16
C GLN A 7 6.65 -68.63 -30.35
N VAL A 8 5.47 -68.04 -30.23
CA VAL A 8 5.28 -66.73 -29.55
C VAL A 8 4.67 -66.87 -28.13
N THR A 9 4.13 -68.04 -27.78
CA THR A 9 3.60 -68.34 -26.43
C THR A 9 4.67 -68.79 -25.43
N GLY A 10 5.90 -68.28 -25.57
CA GLY A 10 7.06 -68.63 -24.74
C GLY A 10 7.56 -67.53 -23.78
N LEU A 11 7.14 -66.28 -23.94
CA LEU A 11 7.79 -65.14 -23.25
C LEU A 11 6.80 -64.10 -22.74
N MET A 12 5.97 -64.46 -21.77
CA MET A 12 5.48 -63.48 -20.79
C MET A 12 5.03 -64.15 -19.49
N LYS A 13 6.00 -64.61 -18.69
CA LYS A 13 5.75 -64.88 -17.28
C LYS A 13 5.66 -63.54 -16.57
N ILE A 14 4.43 -63.03 -16.45
CA ILE A 14 4.11 -61.94 -15.53
C ILE A 14 4.40 -62.48 -14.11
N PRO A 15 5.29 -61.85 -13.32
CA PRO A 15 5.58 -62.35 -11.99
C PRO A 15 4.32 -62.22 -11.13
N THR A 16 3.76 -63.36 -10.75
CA THR A 16 2.62 -63.47 -9.83
C THR A 16 3.03 -63.01 -8.43
N ILE A 17 2.98 -61.71 -8.19
CA ILE A 17 3.21 -61.07 -6.88
C ILE A 17 2.02 -61.32 -5.91
N PHE A 18 0.89 -61.86 -6.39
CA PHE A 18 -0.37 -61.91 -5.64
C PHE A 18 -0.69 -63.21 -4.88
N LYS A 19 0.27 -64.10 -4.59
CA LYS A 19 -0.03 -65.42 -3.98
C LYS A 19 0.53 -65.66 -2.59
N LYS A 20 0.59 -64.64 -1.74
CA LYS A 20 0.66 -64.80 -0.27
C LYS A 20 -0.19 -63.71 0.38
N ARG A 21 -1.40 -64.04 0.88
CA ARG A 21 -2.13 -63.17 1.80
C ARG A 21 -1.40 -63.25 3.16
N PRO A 22 -0.68 -62.20 3.61
CA PRO A 22 -0.04 -62.25 4.91
C PRO A 22 -1.11 -62.25 6.01
N LYS A 23 -0.91 -63.06 7.06
CA LYS A 23 -1.67 -62.99 8.31
C LYS A 23 -1.63 -61.53 8.80
N ASN A 24 -2.79 -60.96 9.16
CA ASN A 24 -3.03 -59.54 9.52
C ASN A 24 -3.23 -58.54 8.37
N TRP A 25 -3.64 -58.99 7.17
CA TRP A 25 -3.97 -58.08 6.06
C TRP A 25 -5.07 -57.06 6.40
N VAL A 26 -6.07 -57.45 7.22
CA VAL A 26 -7.12 -56.54 7.72
C VAL A 26 -6.53 -55.38 8.54
N LEU A 27 -5.58 -55.66 9.44
CA LEU A 27 -4.92 -54.61 10.23
C LEU A 27 -4.12 -53.65 9.33
N LYS A 28 -3.48 -54.14 8.28
CA LYS A 28 -2.76 -53.30 7.31
C LYS A 28 -3.70 -52.38 6.52
N CYS A 29 -4.88 -52.88 6.15
CA CYS A 29 -5.90 -52.06 5.49
C CYS A 29 -6.46 -51.00 6.43
N ILE A 30 -6.72 -51.36 7.70
CA ILE A 30 -7.18 -50.41 8.72
C ILE A 30 -6.12 -49.32 8.98
N SER A 31 -4.84 -49.69 9.09
CA SER A 31 -3.78 -48.71 9.28
C SER A 31 -3.62 -47.78 8.08
N LEU A 32 -3.78 -48.30 6.86
CA LEU A 32 -3.76 -47.48 5.64
C LEU A 32 -4.95 -46.51 5.61
N ALA A 33 -6.15 -46.99 5.93
CA ALA A 33 -7.35 -46.16 5.97
C ALA A 33 -7.24 -45.05 7.02
N LEU A 34 -6.74 -45.36 8.22
CA LEU A 34 -6.46 -44.39 9.27
C LEU A 34 -5.42 -43.34 8.83
N SER A 35 -4.36 -43.77 8.15
CA SER A 35 -3.34 -42.86 7.61
C SER A 35 -3.92 -41.89 6.59
N VAL A 36 -4.76 -42.37 5.65
CA VAL A 36 -5.41 -41.51 4.65
C VAL A 36 -6.41 -40.55 5.29
N LEU A 37 -7.19 -41.01 6.27
CA LEU A 37 -8.12 -40.17 7.04
C LEU A 37 -7.39 -39.06 7.80
N LEU A 38 -6.30 -39.40 8.50
CA LEU A 38 -5.47 -38.44 9.21
C LEU A 38 -4.80 -37.45 8.25
N TRP A 39 -4.28 -37.93 7.12
CA TRP A 39 -3.69 -37.06 6.10
C TRP A 39 -4.72 -36.06 5.56
N TYR A 40 -5.93 -36.51 5.24
CA TYR A 40 -7.01 -35.63 4.80
C TYR A 40 -7.39 -34.60 5.87
N PHE A 41 -7.50 -35.01 7.12
CA PHE A 41 -7.83 -34.11 8.23
C PHE A 41 -6.74 -33.06 8.48
N VAL A 42 -5.46 -33.42 8.31
CA VAL A 42 -4.33 -32.49 8.49
C VAL A 42 -4.16 -31.54 7.30
N VAL A 43 -4.44 -31.99 6.08
CA VAL A 43 -4.25 -31.20 4.85
C VAL A 43 -5.45 -30.29 4.53
N GLY A 44 -6.59 -30.48 5.20
CA GLY A 44 -7.88 -29.89 4.86
C GLY A 44 -7.97 -28.37 4.75
N GLU A 45 -7.01 -27.60 5.26
CA GLU A 45 -6.99 -26.14 5.09
C GLU A 45 -5.56 -25.63 4.86
N GLU A 46 -5.12 -25.60 3.60
CA GLU A 46 -3.99 -24.74 3.19
C GLU A 46 -4.42 -23.27 3.37
N GLN A 47 -4.22 -22.75 4.57
CA GLN A 47 -4.34 -21.33 4.87
C GLN A 47 -3.03 -20.64 4.42
N VAL A 48 -3.17 -19.58 3.62
CA VAL A 48 -2.05 -18.80 3.10
C VAL A 48 -2.04 -17.45 3.80
N ASP A 49 -0.82 -17.04 4.18
CA ASP A 49 -0.56 -15.73 4.77
C ASP A 49 -0.08 -14.77 3.69
N MET A 50 -0.67 -13.58 3.62
CA MET A 50 -0.32 -12.54 2.66
C MET A 50 -0.36 -11.16 3.30
N ASN A 51 0.61 -10.31 2.95
CA ASN A 51 0.56 -8.89 3.29
C ASN A 51 -0.09 -8.11 2.14
N VAL A 52 -1.05 -7.26 2.49
CA VAL A 52 -1.77 -6.38 1.58
C VAL A 52 -1.58 -4.94 2.05
N LEU A 53 -1.32 -4.04 1.11
CA LEU A 53 -1.30 -2.61 1.36
C LEU A 53 -2.69 -2.05 1.03
N VAL A 54 -3.37 -1.54 2.04
CA VAL A 54 -4.72 -0.97 1.93
C VAL A 54 -4.60 0.55 2.01
N PRO A 55 -4.91 1.29 0.93
CA PRO A 55 -4.86 2.75 0.95
C PRO A 55 -6.00 3.34 1.79
N LEU A 56 -5.69 4.42 2.49
CA LEU A 56 -6.61 5.27 3.22
C LEU A 56 -7.32 6.21 2.26
N GLU A 57 -8.64 6.13 2.24
CA GLU A 57 -9.49 6.96 1.38
C GLU A 57 -10.21 8.00 2.22
N ILE A 58 -9.97 9.27 1.94
CA ILE A 58 -10.60 10.38 2.66
C ILE A 58 -11.88 10.76 1.94
N LEU A 59 -13.00 10.69 2.63
CA LEU A 59 -14.32 11.02 2.12
C LEU A 59 -14.84 12.31 2.76
N ASN A 60 -15.57 13.10 1.97
CA ASN A 60 -16.32 14.27 2.42
C ASN A 60 -15.52 15.30 3.25
N LEU A 61 -14.25 15.53 2.93
CA LEU A 61 -13.47 16.60 3.57
C LEU A 61 -14.10 17.97 3.22
N PRO A 62 -14.48 18.80 4.22
CA PRO A 62 -15.00 20.14 3.97
C PRO A 62 -14.02 21.01 3.17
N SER A 63 -14.53 21.84 2.25
CA SER A 63 -13.69 22.65 1.35
C SER A 63 -12.87 23.74 2.05
N ASP A 64 -13.25 24.10 3.28
CA ASP A 64 -12.54 25.07 4.13
C ASP A 64 -11.44 24.43 4.99
N LEU A 65 -11.21 23.12 4.85
CA LEU A 65 -10.19 22.36 5.59
C LEU A 65 -9.17 21.70 4.67
N ILE A 66 -7.96 21.53 5.18
CA ILE A 66 -6.86 20.82 4.53
C ILE A 66 -6.06 20.00 5.55
N ILE A 67 -5.55 18.85 5.13
CA ILE A 67 -4.65 18.04 5.95
C ILE A 67 -3.25 18.64 5.87
N SER A 68 -2.72 19.10 7.00
CA SER A 68 -1.46 19.84 7.08
C SER A 68 -0.25 18.97 7.46
N ASN A 69 -0.47 17.79 8.05
CA ASN A 69 0.62 16.89 8.44
C ASN A 69 0.93 15.83 7.37
N GLN A 70 2.14 15.26 7.44
CA GLN A 70 2.47 14.03 6.72
C GLN A 70 1.93 12.83 7.50
N TYR A 71 1.14 11.99 6.84
CA TYR A 71 0.59 10.76 7.40
C TYR A 71 0.83 9.57 6.46
N LYS A 72 0.74 8.35 7.00
CA LYS A 72 0.84 7.13 6.21
C LYS A 72 -0.45 6.94 5.42
N LYS A 73 -0.33 6.96 4.09
CA LYS A 73 -1.47 6.78 3.17
C LYS A 73 -1.89 5.32 3.04
N ASP A 74 -0.99 4.39 3.37
CA ASP A 74 -1.24 2.96 3.25
C ASP A 74 -1.16 2.29 4.63
N ILE A 75 -2.06 1.34 4.85
CA ILE A 75 -2.11 0.46 6.01
C ILE A 75 -1.63 -0.91 5.55
N GLU A 76 -0.58 -1.44 6.16
CA GLU A 76 -0.12 -2.80 5.95
C GLU A 76 -0.97 -3.75 6.79
N VAL A 77 -1.65 -4.68 6.11
CA VAL A 77 -2.50 -5.68 6.73
C VAL A 77 -1.99 -7.06 6.35
N SER A 78 -1.57 -7.85 7.34
CA SER A 78 -1.29 -9.27 7.18
C SER A 78 -2.59 -10.05 7.35
N VAL A 79 -3.00 -10.75 6.31
CA VAL A 79 -4.22 -11.54 6.27
C VAL A 79 -3.92 -13.03 6.10
N ARG A 80 -4.78 -13.88 6.67
CA ARG A 80 -4.80 -15.33 6.50
C ARG A 80 -6.12 -15.76 5.89
N GLY A 81 -6.07 -16.61 4.86
CA GLY A 81 -7.28 -17.12 4.23
C GLY A 81 -7.00 -18.31 3.31
N SER A 82 -8.07 -18.89 2.76
CA SER A 82 -7.91 -19.94 1.74
C SER A 82 -7.28 -19.36 0.47
N ARG A 83 -6.54 -20.20 -0.25
CA ARG A 83 -5.81 -19.77 -1.46
C ARG A 83 -6.70 -19.07 -2.51
N SER A 84 -7.94 -19.52 -2.66
CA SER A 84 -8.92 -18.93 -3.59
C SER A 84 -9.36 -17.53 -3.18
N ILE A 85 -9.61 -17.30 -1.88
CA ILE A 85 -10.01 -15.98 -1.36
C ILE A 85 -8.85 -14.99 -1.48
N ILE A 86 -7.62 -15.41 -1.12
CA ILE A 86 -6.44 -14.55 -1.22
C ILE A 86 -6.17 -14.10 -2.67
N GLN A 87 -6.40 -14.99 -3.65
CA GLN A 87 -6.28 -14.62 -5.06
C GLN A 87 -7.35 -13.62 -5.51
N ASP A 88 -8.57 -13.74 -5.00
CA ASP A 88 -9.67 -12.80 -5.27
C ASP A 88 -9.38 -11.43 -4.65
N LEU A 89 -8.86 -11.39 -3.41
CA LEU A 89 -8.45 -10.15 -2.73
C LEU A 89 -7.46 -9.32 -3.57
N ARG A 90 -6.51 -9.98 -4.24
CA ARG A 90 -5.49 -9.31 -5.05
C ARG A 90 -6.09 -8.57 -6.26
N ASN A 91 -7.23 -9.05 -6.77
CA ASN A 91 -7.92 -8.43 -7.89
C ASN A 91 -8.96 -7.40 -7.45
N ARG A 92 -9.22 -7.28 -6.13
CA ARG A 92 -10.13 -6.28 -5.56
C ARG A 92 -9.37 -5.04 -5.11
N ASN A 93 -9.95 -3.88 -5.36
CA ASN A 93 -9.48 -2.63 -4.77
C ASN A 93 -10.14 -2.45 -3.41
N ILE A 94 -9.46 -2.89 -2.36
CA ILE A 94 -9.91 -2.71 -0.97
C ILE A 94 -9.32 -1.39 -0.45
N THR A 95 -10.16 -0.50 0.05
CA THR A 95 -9.75 0.78 0.65
C THR A 95 -10.25 0.88 2.08
N ARG A 96 -9.63 1.74 2.87
CA ARG A 96 -10.10 2.14 4.21
C ARG A 96 -10.78 3.52 4.09
N PRO A 97 -12.11 3.59 3.98
CA PRO A 97 -12.82 4.86 3.89
C PRO A 97 -12.84 5.55 5.25
N VAL A 98 -12.54 6.84 5.28
CA VAL A 98 -12.63 7.71 6.45
C VAL A 98 -13.48 8.91 6.11
N ASP A 99 -14.66 8.98 6.70
CA ASP A 99 -15.57 10.11 6.54
C ASP A 99 -15.16 11.27 7.45
N LEU A 100 -14.90 12.44 6.84
CA LEU A 100 -14.53 13.68 7.52
C LEU A 100 -15.62 14.76 7.40
N SER A 101 -16.86 14.40 7.05
CA SER A 101 -17.98 15.36 6.89
C SER A 101 -18.17 16.30 8.09
N ASP A 102 -18.06 15.76 9.31
CA ASP A 102 -18.26 16.50 10.56
C ASP A 102 -16.94 17.00 11.17
N ALA A 103 -15.85 16.95 10.40
CA ALA A 103 -14.54 17.30 10.91
C ALA A 103 -14.40 18.81 11.18
N LYS A 104 -13.66 19.13 12.23
CA LYS A 104 -13.33 20.50 12.63
C LYS A 104 -11.82 20.70 12.59
N PRO A 105 -11.33 21.95 12.50
CA PRO A 105 -9.91 22.24 12.65
C PRO A 105 -9.36 21.64 13.95
N GLY A 106 -8.23 20.95 13.85
CA GLY A 106 -7.58 20.28 14.98
C GLY A 106 -7.01 18.92 14.62
N THR A 107 -6.54 18.22 15.65
CA THR A 107 -5.97 16.88 15.52
C THR A 107 -7.07 15.84 15.63
N ILE A 108 -7.19 14.97 14.63
CA ILE A 108 -8.05 13.79 14.65
C ILE A 108 -7.19 12.53 14.63
N VAL A 109 -7.55 11.55 15.46
CA VAL A 109 -6.88 10.24 15.49
C VAL A 109 -7.86 9.21 14.94
N ILE A 110 -7.49 8.60 13.83
CA ILE A 110 -8.25 7.52 13.20
C ILE A 110 -7.72 6.21 13.76
N HIS A 111 -8.62 5.44 14.37
CA HIS A 111 -8.34 4.08 14.80
C HIS A 111 -8.65 3.10 13.66
N ASN A 112 -7.72 2.19 13.41
CA ASN A 112 -7.84 1.13 12.43
C ASN A 112 -7.94 -0.21 13.14
N ASP A 113 -9.14 -0.78 13.07
CA ASP A 113 -9.48 -2.09 13.61
C ASP A 113 -9.74 -3.09 12.48
N GLU A 114 -9.91 -4.36 12.86
CA GLU A 114 -10.26 -5.44 11.95
C GLU A 114 -11.55 -5.16 11.16
N ASN A 115 -12.54 -4.52 11.81
CA ASN A 115 -13.83 -4.18 11.20
C ASN A 115 -13.77 -2.89 10.37
N SER A 116 -12.67 -2.16 10.44
CA SER A 116 -12.56 -0.85 9.79
C SER A 116 -12.30 -0.96 8.28
N ILE A 117 -11.84 -2.12 7.82
CA ILE A 117 -11.54 -2.41 6.42
C ILE A 117 -12.53 -3.47 5.92
N PRO A 118 -13.23 -3.25 4.79
CA PRO A 118 -14.26 -4.16 4.29
C PRO A 118 -13.65 -5.40 3.61
N PHE A 119 -13.01 -6.27 4.38
CA PHE A 119 -12.54 -7.56 3.89
C PHE A 119 -13.70 -8.54 3.66
N PRO A 120 -13.63 -9.40 2.63
CA PRO A 120 -14.61 -10.45 2.41
C PRO A 120 -14.57 -11.50 3.52
N SER A 121 -15.70 -12.19 3.71
CA SER A 121 -15.81 -13.30 4.66
C SER A 121 -14.79 -14.40 4.37
N GLY A 122 -14.23 -15.00 5.42
CA GLY A 122 -13.24 -16.08 5.30
C GLY A 122 -11.78 -15.60 5.29
N VAL A 123 -11.55 -14.30 5.46
CA VAL A 123 -10.24 -13.69 5.70
C VAL A 123 -10.12 -13.36 7.19
N LYS A 124 -9.03 -13.79 7.81
CA LYS A 124 -8.66 -13.40 9.18
C LYS A 124 -7.50 -12.42 9.14
N ILE A 125 -7.63 -11.30 9.83
CA ILE A 125 -6.52 -10.35 9.98
C ILE A 125 -5.61 -10.88 11.10
N GLN A 126 -4.31 -10.97 10.81
CA GLN A 126 -3.31 -11.35 11.80
C GLN A 126 -2.60 -10.13 12.39
N ARG A 127 -2.35 -9.13 11.54
CA ARG A 127 -1.61 -7.94 11.91
C ARG A 127 -2.11 -6.77 11.08
N LEU A 128 -2.22 -5.61 11.72
CA LEU A 128 -2.60 -4.36 11.09
C LEU A 128 -1.65 -3.27 11.57
N GLN A 129 -1.01 -2.55 10.65
CA GLN A 129 -0.11 -1.45 10.97
C GLN A 129 -0.21 -0.30 9.96
N PRO A 130 -0.31 0.97 10.40
CA PRO A 130 -0.42 1.42 11.79
C PRO A 130 -1.86 1.30 12.34
N THR A 131 -1.98 1.01 13.63
CA THR A 131 -3.28 0.96 14.33
C THR A 131 -3.92 2.35 14.46
N ASN A 132 -3.10 3.39 14.57
CA ASN A 132 -3.55 4.77 14.69
C ASN A 132 -2.93 5.62 13.59
N ILE A 133 -3.76 6.40 12.91
CA ILE A 133 -3.32 7.43 11.96
C ILE A 133 -3.77 8.77 12.50
N THR A 134 -2.81 9.62 12.82
CA THR A 134 -3.09 11.00 13.24
C THR A 134 -3.16 11.88 11.99
N LEU A 135 -4.29 12.57 11.80
CA LEU A 135 -4.41 13.64 10.81
C LEU A 135 -4.49 14.98 11.56
N LEU A 136 -3.82 15.99 11.02
CA LEU A 136 -3.93 17.36 11.48
C LEU A 136 -4.72 18.14 10.43
N LEU A 137 -5.93 18.56 10.79
CA LEU A 137 -6.79 19.36 9.95
C LEU A 137 -6.61 20.82 10.30
N ASP A 138 -6.32 21.63 9.29
CA ASP A 138 -6.18 23.08 9.41
C ASP A 138 -7.14 23.77 8.47
N LYS A 139 -7.42 25.04 8.73
CA LYS A 139 -8.22 25.87 7.82
C LYS A 139 -7.43 26.12 6.54
N LEU A 140 -8.08 25.86 5.42
CA LEU A 140 -7.59 26.28 4.11
C LEU A 140 -7.83 27.78 3.99
N VAL A 141 -6.75 28.55 3.91
CA VAL A 141 -6.82 30.00 3.71
C VAL A 141 -6.02 30.40 2.49
N GLN A 142 -6.40 31.52 1.90
CA GLN A 142 -5.69 32.13 0.80
C GLN A 142 -5.10 33.46 1.29
N LYS A 143 -3.80 33.65 1.10
CA LYS A 143 -3.08 34.83 1.58
C LYS A 143 -2.18 35.37 0.47
N ASP A 144 -2.15 36.70 0.37
CA ASP A 144 -1.24 37.42 -0.52
C ASP A 144 0.11 37.58 0.18
N PHE A 145 1.19 37.19 -0.50
CA PHE A 145 2.54 37.37 -0.04
C PHE A 145 3.35 38.25 -0.99
N PRO A 146 4.05 39.28 -0.47
CA PRO A 146 5.03 40.01 -1.25
C PRO A 146 6.24 39.13 -1.56
N ILE A 147 6.77 39.26 -2.77
CA ILE A 147 8.00 38.60 -3.20
C ILE A 147 9.18 39.53 -2.94
N VAL A 148 10.16 39.03 -2.20
CA VAL A 148 11.41 39.71 -1.88
C VAL A 148 12.54 39.09 -2.71
N PRO A 149 13.22 39.89 -3.56
CA PRO A 149 14.34 39.39 -4.34
C PRO A 149 15.53 39.10 -3.41
N VAL A 150 16.18 37.96 -3.63
CA VAL A 150 17.44 37.60 -2.96
C VAL A 150 18.56 37.70 -3.99
N THR A 151 19.50 38.62 -3.76
CA THR A 151 20.63 38.87 -4.66
C THR A 151 21.94 38.39 -4.07
N GLU A 152 22.86 37.97 -4.94
CA GLU A 152 24.22 37.58 -4.60
C GLU A 152 25.21 38.17 -5.61
N GLY A 153 26.43 38.48 -5.15
CA GLY A 153 27.49 39.04 -5.99
C GLY A 153 27.50 40.57 -6.05
N GLU A 154 28.44 41.11 -6.82
CA GLU A 154 28.61 42.55 -7.02
C GLU A 154 28.48 42.91 -8.50
N VAL A 155 27.84 44.05 -8.78
CA VAL A 155 27.73 44.60 -10.14
C VAL A 155 29.09 45.02 -10.69
N ALA A 156 29.22 45.17 -12.01
CA ALA A 156 30.48 45.56 -12.63
C ALA A 156 31.03 46.91 -12.08
N PRO A 157 32.37 47.10 -12.05
CA PRO A 157 32.96 48.34 -11.57
C PRO A 157 32.40 49.58 -12.28
N GLY A 158 32.00 50.59 -11.51
CA GLY A 158 31.38 51.82 -12.02
C GLY A 158 29.85 51.75 -12.17
N TYR A 159 29.23 50.60 -11.90
CA TYR A 159 27.78 50.43 -11.89
C TYR A 159 27.25 50.28 -10.45
N VAL A 160 25.97 50.60 -10.24
CA VAL A 160 25.27 50.42 -8.97
C VAL A 160 23.89 49.82 -9.21
N LEU A 161 23.48 48.89 -8.35
CA LEU A 161 22.12 48.36 -8.38
C LEU A 161 21.14 49.45 -7.92
N LYS A 162 20.30 49.94 -8.84
CA LYS A 162 19.33 51.00 -8.55
C LYS A 162 18.02 50.46 -7.99
N LYS A 163 17.39 49.51 -8.69
CA LYS A 163 16.09 48.93 -8.31
C LYS A 163 15.88 47.60 -9.02
N ILE A 164 15.22 46.67 -8.35
CA ILE A 164 14.73 45.41 -8.91
C ILE A 164 13.22 45.54 -9.10
N TYR A 165 12.74 45.18 -10.29
CA TYR A 165 11.32 45.07 -10.57
C TYR A 165 10.98 43.58 -10.70
N LEU A 166 10.07 43.11 -9.87
CA LEU A 166 9.53 41.75 -9.96
C LEU A 166 8.16 41.82 -10.65
N THR A 167 7.90 40.89 -11.55
CA THR A 167 6.59 40.75 -12.19
C THR A 167 6.24 39.26 -12.21
N PRO A 168 5.35 38.80 -11.32
CA PRO A 168 4.62 39.57 -10.31
C PRO A 168 5.47 39.94 -9.08
N ASP A 169 5.08 41.00 -8.36
CA ASP A 169 5.65 41.41 -7.06
C ASP A 169 4.91 40.81 -5.85
N HIS A 170 3.71 40.27 -6.10
CA HIS A 170 2.86 39.61 -5.13
C HIS A 170 2.37 38.25 -5.66
N LEU A 171 2.28 37.25 -4.78
CA LEU A 171 1.69 35.96 -5.11
C LEU A 171 0.63 35.57 -4.10
N VAL A 172 -0.50 35.13 -4.60
CA VAL A 172 -1.59 34.61 -3.79
C VAL A 172 -1.41 33.10 -3.64
N ILE A 173 -1.21 32.65 -2.40
CA ILE A 173 -0.98 31.24 -2.07
C ILE A 173 -2.14 30.72 -1.22
N SER A 174 -2.62 29.53 -1.56
CA SER A 174 -3.60 28.77 -0.76
C SER A 174 -2.92 27.64 -0.01
N GLY A 175 -3.23 27.49 1.28
CA GLY A 175 -2.63 26.46 2.11
C GLY A 175 -3.12 26.46 3.56
N PRO A 176 -2.52 25.62 4.41
CA PRO A 176 -2.85 25.56 5.84
C PRO A 176 -2.56 26.90 6.52
N LYS A 177 -3.55 27.43 7.24
CA LYS A 177 -3.43 28.71 7.95
C LYS A 177 -2.21 28.78 8.86
N THR A 178 -1.95 27.72 9.62
CA THR A 178 -0.84 27.67 10.58
C THR A 178 0.52 27.81 9.92
N ILE A 179 0.67 27.31 8.69
CA ILE A 179 1.92 27.42 7.91
C ILE A 179 2.00 28.81 7.27
N LEU A 180 0.92 29.29 6.66
CA LEU A 180 0.89 30.60 6.00
C LEU A 180 0.99 31.78 6.97
N ASP A 181 0.65 31.60 8.24
CA ASP A 181 0.81 32.61 9.28
C ASP A 181 2.25 32.71 9.81
N GLN A 182 3.07 31.68 9.60
CA GLN A 182 4.49 31.69 9.99
C GLN A 182 5.37 32.39 8.96
N GLU A 183 4.94 32.44 7.71
CA GLU A 183 5.64 33.13 6.64
C GLU A 183 5.14 34.58 6.49
N ALA A 184 6.07 35.51 6.25
CA ALA A 184 5.75 36.93 6.04
C ALA A 184 5.96 37.38 4.59
N SER A 185 6.87 36.73 3.87
CA SER A 185 7.26 37.09 2.50
C SER A 185 7.83 35.89 1.76
N LEU A 186 7.67 35.85 0.45
CA LEU A 186 8.28 34.83 -0.39
C LEU A 186 9.64 35.31 -0.89
N LYS A 187 10.63 34.43 -0.88
CA LYS A 187 11.97 34.74 -1.40
C LYS A 187 12.12 34.19 -2.81
N THR A 188 12.74 34.96 -3.69
CA THR A 188 13.14 34.44 -5.00
C THR A 188 14.30 33.46 -4.86
N TYR A 189 14.54 32.69 -5.92
CA TYR A 189 15.86 32.08 -6.11
C TYR A 189 16.94 33.17 -6.13
N LEU A 190 18.18 32.76 -5.82
CA LEU A 190 19.35 33.63 -5.85
C LEU A 190 19.51 34.26 -7.23
N ILE A 191 19.49 35.58 -7.27
CA ILE A 191 19.74 36.38 -8.46
C ILE A 191 21.22 36.79 -8.41
N ASN A 192 22.04 36.20 -9.27
CA ASN A 192 23.45 36.54 -9.37
C ASN A 192 23.60 37.89 -10.11
N LEU A 193 24.36 38.81 -9.52
CA LEU A 193 24.63 40.16 -10.03
C LEU A 193 26.02 40.32 -10.65
N ASP A 194 26.83 39.25 -10.68
CA ASP A 194 28.23 39.33 -11.07
C ASP A 194 28.38 39.78 -12.53
N GLY A 195 29.12 40.88 -12.70
CA GLY A 195 29.43 41.42 -14.02
C GLY A 195 28.24 42.07 -14.74
N LEU A 196 27.10 42.31 -14.06
CA LEU A 196 26.00 43.07 -14.66
C LEU A 196 26.44 44.52 -14.92
N ASP A 197 26.39 44.93 -16.18
CA ASP A 197 26.73 46.27 -16.68
C ASP A 197 25.53 46.99 -17.33
N ARG A 198 24.37 46.31 -17.44
CA ARG A 198 23.14 46.88 -18.02
C ARG A 198 21.88 46.32 -17.37
N SER A 199 20.79 47.10 -17.42
CA SER A 199 19.47 46.66 -16.95
C SER A 199 18.97 45.49 -17.79
N THR A 200 18.52 44.43 -17.12
CA THR A 200 17.88 43.24 -17.71
C THR A 200 16.49 43.08 -17.12
#